data_AF-A0A9P5XMW8-F1
#
_entry.id   AF-A0A9P5XMW8-F1
#
_cell.length_a   1.000
_cell.length_b   1.000
_cell.length_c   1.000
_cell.angle_alpha   90.00
_cell.angle_beta   90.00
_cell.angle_gamma   90.00
#
_symmetry.space_group_name_H-M   'P 1'
#
loop_
_entity.id
_entity.type
_entity.pdbx_description
1 polymer ?
#
loop_
_entity_poly.entity_id
_entity_poly.type
_entity_poly.pdbx_seq_one_letter_code
_entity_poly.pdbx_strand_id
1 'polypeptide(L)'
;GRGGFQQRDAGPPDQVFEMGTFMHAVEDEMLCSSTMPDKVPYFNAPIYLQNKSVIGKVDEILGPINEVYFSVKMGDGMVASSFKKGDKVFIGGDKLLPIERFLPKPKVAGGM
;
A
#
# COMPACT_ATOMS: atom_id res chain seq x y z
N GLY A 1 13.40 -28.26 -16.50
CA GLY A 1 13.54 -26.82 -16.21
C GLY A 1 12.22 -26.14 -16.46
N ARG A 2 11.59 -25.57 -15.43
CA ARG A 2 10.31 -24.87 -15.59
C ARG A 2 10.25 -23.65 -14.69
N GLY A 3 10.34 -22.49 -15.33
CA GLY A 3 9.63 -21.26 -14.97
C GLY A 3 10.02 -20.65 -13.64
N GLY A 4 11.17 -19.97 -13.61
CA GLY A 4 11.43 -18.95 -12.61
C GLY A 4 10.33 -17.90 -12.72
N PHE A 5 9.54 -17.76 -11.65
CA PHE A 5 8.74 -16.56 -11.42
C PHE A 5 9.73 -15.41 -11.32
N GLN A 6 10.00 -14.76 -12.47
CA GLN A 6 10.66 -13.47 -12.48
C GLN A 6 9.80 -12.56 -11.62
N GLN A 7 10.26 -12.35 -10.39
CA GLN A 7 10.08 -11.15 -9.61
C GLN A 7 10.25 -10.01 -10.61
N ARG A 8 9.14 -9.49 -11.13
CA ARG A 8 9.17 -8.32 -11.99
C ARG A 8 9.50 -7.18 -11.05
N ASP A 9 10.80 -7.01 -10.78
CA ASP A 9 11.40 -5.70 -10.56
C ASP A 9 11.23 -4.91 -11.87
N ALA A 10 9.97 -4.67 -12.24
CA ALA A 10 9.62 -3.66 -13.19
C ALA A 10 10.08 -2.36 -12.54
N GLY A 11 10.90 -1.59 -13.25
CA GLY A 11 11.38 -0.30 -12.79
C GLY A 11 10.23 0.62 -12.34
N PRO A 12 10.55 1.82 -11.84
CA PRO A 12 9.55 2.72 -11.29
C PRO A 12 8.36 2.88 -12.24
N PRO A 13 7.12 2.79 -11.74
CA PRO A 13 5.93 2.69 -12.57
C PRO A 13 5.74 3.94 -13.44
N ASP A 14 5.05 3.76 -14.57
CA ASP A 14 4.71 4.85 -15.50
C ASP A 14 3.96 5.98 -14.79
N GLN A 15 3.12 5.63 -13.83
CA GLN A 15 2.39 6.56 -12.98
C GLN A 15 2.30 6.03 -11.54
N VAL A 16 2.28 6.96 -10.59
CA VAL A 16 2.01 6.68 -9.18
C VAL A 16 0.75 7.43 -8.75
N PHE A 17 -0.02 6.83 -7.86
CA PHE A 17 -1.27 7.36 -7.34
C PHE A 17 -1.16 7.59 -5.85
N GLU A 18 -1.81 8.64 -5.34
CA GLU A 18 -1.81 8.96 -3.92
C GLU A 18 -2.47 7.82 -3.13
N MET A 19 -1.70 7.14 -2.29
CA MET A 19 -2.16 6.00 -1.49
C MET A 19 -2.64 6.42 -0.11
N GLY A 20 -1.96 7.39 0.50
CA GLY A 20 -2.28 7.80 1.84
C GLY A 20 -1.43 8.95 2.34
N THR A 21 -1.63 9.30 3.61
CA THR A 21 -0.87 10.34 4.30
C THR A 21 -0.16 9.76 5.51
N PHE A 22 1.08 10.17 5.73
CA PHE A 22 1.83 9.84 6.92
C PHE A 22 1.12 10.38 8.18
N MET A 23 0.98 9.50 9.18
CA MET A 23 0.35 9.81 10.45
C MET A 23 1.39 9.97 11.55
N HIS A 24 2.21 8.95 11.77
CA HIS A 24 3.35 9.00 12.68
C HIS A 24 4.35 7.87 12.40
N ALA A 25 5.58 8.02 12.91
CA ALA A 25 6.61 7.00 12.85
C ALA A 25 6.44 6.01 14.01
N VAL A 26 6.45 4.70 13.69
CA VAL A 26 6.43 3.60 14.66
C VAL A 26 7.75 2.85 14.49
N GLU A 27 8.69 3.04 15.41
CA GLU A 27 10.03 2.45 15.30
C GLU A 27 10.67 2.76 13.93
N ASP A 28 10.97 1.74 13.14
CA ASP A 28 11.57 1.84 11.80
C ASP A 28 10.53 1.86 10.66
N GLU A 29 9.24 2.06 11.00
CA GLU A 29 8.12 2.06 10.06
C GLU A 29 7.34 3.38 10.07
N MET A 30 6.66 3.63 8.96
CA MET A 30 5.67 4.70 8.86
C MET A 30 4.27 4.12 9.05
N LEU A 31 3.47 4.70 9.93
CA LEU A 31 2.03 4.49 9.92
C LEU A 31 1.37 5.53 9.01
N CYS A 32 0.56 5.06 8.06
CA CYS A 32 -0.17 5.89 7.12
C CYS A 32 -1.67 5.64 7.20
N SER A 33 -2.47 6.68 6.98
CA SER A 33 -3.91 6.57 6.73
C SER A 33 -4.19 6.51 5.23
N SER A 34 -4.99 5.55 4.79
CA SER A 34 -5.40 5.44 3.38
C SER A 34 -6.26 6.63 2.99
N THR A 35 -6.03 7.17 1.80
CA THR A 35 -6.91 8.15 1.14
C THR A 35 -7.83 7.49 0.12
N MET A 36 -7.68 6.19 -0.13
CA MET A 36 -8.51 5.41 -1.06
C MET A 36 -9.55 4.58 -0.28
N PRO A 37 -10.85 4.92 -0.35
CA PRO A 37 -11.90 4.19 0.37
C PRO A 37 -12.34 2.89 -0.33
N ASP A 38 -12.09 2.77 -1.64
CA ASP A 38 -12.55 1.66 -2.47
C ASP A 38 -11.43 0.65 -2.80
N LYS A 39 -10.19 0.92 -2.37
CA LYS A 39 -9.01 0.12 -2.69
C LYS A 39 -8.13 -0.10 -1.47
N VAL A 40 -7.49 -1.26 -1.46
CA VAL A 40 -6.56 -1.73 -0.43
C VAL A 40 -5.22 -2.05 -1.11
N PRO A 41 -4.06 -1.66 -0.57
CA PRO A 41 -2.78 -1.96 -1.20
C PRO A 41 -2.44 -3.45 -1.10
N TYR A 42 -1.57 -3.93 -2.00
CA TYR A 42 -0.98 -5.26 -1.83
C TYR A 42 0.07 -5.23 -0.71
N PHE A 43 0.20 -6.34 0.02
CA PHE A 43 1.37 -6.59 0.86
C PHE A 43 2.66 -6.52 0.04
N ASN A 44 3.74 -6.00 0.64
CA ASN A 44 5.03 -5.76 0.00
C ASN A 44 4.98 -4.85 -1.25
N ALA A 45 3.88 -4.13 -1.49
CA ALA A 45 3.84 -3.16 -2.57
C ALA A 45 4.83 -2.03 -2.31
N PRO A 46 5.65 -1.63 -3.30
CA PRO A 46 6.55 -0.50 -3.13
C PRO A 46 5.75 0.80 -2.93
N ILE A 47 6.21 1.62 -1.99
CA ILE A 47 5.68 2.94 -1.70
C ILE A 47 6.66 3.99 -2.19
N TYR A 48 6.13 5.05 -2.78
CA TYR A 48 6.87 6.09 -3.47
C TYR A 48 6.56 7.48 -2.92
N LEU A 49 7.46 8.42 -3.19
CA LEU A 49 7.14 9.85 -3.22
C LEU A 49 6.49 10.22 -4.56
N GLN A 50 5.97 11.44 -4.66
CA GLN A 50 5.38 11.96 -5.89
C GLN A 50 6.35 11.95 -7.09
N ASN A 51 7.65 12.16 -6.82
CA ASN A 51 8.71 12.11 -7.83
C ASN A 51 9.09 10.67 -8.25
N LYS A 52 8.34 9.65 -7.78
CA LYS A 52 8.57 8.21 -8.02
C LYS A 52 9.82 7.62 -7.36
N SER A 53 10.46 8.33 -6.42
CA SER A 53 11.48 7.75 -5.56
C SER A 53 10.82 6.72 -4.62
N VAL A 54 11.36 5.50 -4.60
CA VAL A 54 10.92 4.45 -3.64
C VAL A 54 11.39 4.83 -2.25
N ILE A 55 10.52 4.71 -1.26
CA ILE A 55 10.83 5.00 0.16
C ILE A 55 10.72 3.79 1.07
N GLY A 56 10.08 2.73 0.59
CA GLY A 56 9.80 1.54 1.38
C GLY A 56 8.75 0.66 0.71
N LYS A 57 8.12 -0.19 1.50
CA LYS A 57 7.06 -1.09 1.03
C LYS A 57 6.00 -1.32 2.11
N VAL A 58 4.78 -1.65 1.69
CA VAL A 58 3.68 -1.99 2.61
C VAL A 58 4.03 -3.26 3.38
N ASP A 59 3.88 -3.24 4.71
CA ASP A 59 4.10 -4.43 5.56
C ASP A 59 2.81 -4.89 6.23
N GLU A 60 2.11 -3.99 6.93
CA GLU A 60 0.85 -4.30 7.59
C GLU A 60 -0.32 -3.48 7.00
N ILE A 61 -1.52 -4.07 7.03
CA ILE A 61 -2.78 -3.42 6.65
C ILE A 61 -3.76 -3.67 7.81
N LEU A 62 -4.31 -2.60 8.37
CA LEU A 62 -5.07 -2.63 9.61
C LEU A 62 -6.18 -1.56 9.62
N GLY A 63 -6.94 -1.54 10.71
CA GLY A 63 -8.05 -0.59 10.90
C GLY A 63 -9.40 -1.15 10.48
N PRO A 64 -10.48 -0.43 10.77
CA PRO A 64 -11.82 -0.79 10.32
C PRO A 64 -11.96 -0.57 8.81
N ILE A 65 -12.93 -1.24 8.19
CA ILE A 65 -13.08 -1.24 6.72
C ILE A 65 -13.38 0.14 6.11
N ASN A 66 -13.89 1.08 6.91
CA ASN A 66 -14.15 2.46 6.51
C ASN A 66 -12.95 3.39 6.74
N GLU A 67 -11.96 2.98 7.54
CA GLU A 67 -10.75 3.75 7.84
C GLU A 67 -9.54 2.80 7.82
N VAL A 68 -9.06 2.53 6.61
CA VAL A 68 -7.90 1.65 6.42
C VAL A 68 -6.61 2.41 6.76
N TYR A 69 -5.78 1.79 7.57
CA TYR A 69 -4.41 2.20 7.83
C TYR A 69 -3.45 1.14 7.29
N PHE A 70 -2.22 1.56 7.01
CA PHE A 70 -1.18 0.63 6.61
C PHE A 70 0.17 1.08 7.16
N SER A 71 1.03 0.11 7.47
CA SER A 71 2.42 0.38 7.79
C SER A 71 3.29 0.30 6.54
N VAL A 72 4.34 1.09 6.52
CA VAL A 72 5.38 1.04 5.48
C VAL A 72 6.69 0.74 6.17
N LYS A 73 7.29 -0.40 5.82
CA LYS A 73 8.67 -0.72 6.19
C LYS A 73 9.62 0.13 5.36
N MET A 74 10.47 0.89 6.04
CA MET A 74 11.39 1.82 5.38
C MET A 74 12.46 1.10 4.56
N GLY A 75 12.79 1.69 3.41
CA GLY A 75 13.92 1.27 2.60
C GLY A 75 15.25 1.74 3.19
N ASP A 76 16.35 1.18 2.70
CA ASP A 76 17.68 1.51 3.19
C ASP A 76 17.98 3.01 3.07
N GLY A 77 18.44 3.61 4.18
CA GLY A 77 18.74 5.05 4.26
C GLY A 77 17.52 5.96 4.38
N MET A 78 16.31 5.43 4.39
CA MET A 78 15.09 6.18 4.68
C MET A 78 14.75 6.12 6.17
N VAL A 79 14.32 7.24 6.74
CA VAL A 79 14.01 7.34 8.18
C VAL A 79 12.57 7.84 8.34
N ALA A 80 11.71 7.04 8.96
CA ALA A 80 10.30 7.35 9.12
C ALA A 80 10.05 8.68 9.86
N SER A 81 10.89 9.03 10.85
CA SER A 81 10.79 10.27 11.61
C SER A 81 11.18 11.54 10.83
N SER A 82 11.73 11.40 9.62
CA SER A 82 12.01 12.55 8.74
C SER A 82 10.75 13.10 8.05
N PHE A 83 9.67 12.32 8.03
CA PHE A 83 8.39 12.69 7.45
C PHE A 83 7.53 13.48 8.44
N LYS A 84 6.67 14.34 7.90
CA LYS A 84 5.75 15.18 8.67
C LYS A 84 4.32 14.69 8.48
N LYS A 85 3.51 14.81 9.53
CA LYS A 85 2.10 14.43 9.49
C LYS A 85 1.41 15.11 8.31
N GLY A 86 0.72 14.33 7.48
CA GLY A 86 0.08 14.79 6.25
C GLY A 86 0.92 14.66 4.99
N ASP A 87 2.21 14.31 5.09
CA ASP A 87 3.04 14.01 3.91
C ASP A 87 2.43 12.86 3.12
N LYS A 88 2.30 13.07 1.80
CA LYS A 88 1.65 12.12 0.91
C LYS A 88 2.60 11.01 0.49
N VAL A 89 2.09 9.78 0.50
CA VAL A 89 2.78 8.60 -0.03
C VAL A 89 1.99 8.04 -1.21
N PHE A 90 2.71 7.43 -2.15
CA PHE A 90 2.17 7.02 -3.44
C PHE A 90 2.43 5.55 -3.74
N ILE A 91 1.65 4.95 -4.63
CA ILE A 91 1.73 3.54 -5.01
C ILE A 91 1.52 3.37 -6.52
N GLY A 92 2.04 2.28 -7.10
CA GLY A 92 1.73 1.88 -8.47
C GLY A 92 0.28 1.40 -8.62
N GLY A 93 -0.38 1.80 -9.71
CA GLY A 93 -1.80 1.47 -9.94
C GLY A 93 -2.10 -0.03 -10.07
N ASP A 94 -1.09 -0.83 -10.42
CA ASP A 94 -1.18 -2.30 -10.51
C ASP A 94 -1.04 -3.01 -9.15
N LYS A 95 -0.78 -2.27 -8.07
CA LYS A 95 -0.60 -2.78 -6.70
C LYS A 95 -1.76 -2.44 -5.78
N LEU A 96 -2.98 -2.41 -6.31
CA LEU A 96 -4.21 -2.14 -5.57
C LEU A 96 -5.26 -3.24 -5.77
N LEU A 97 -5.92 -3.64 -4.69
CA LEU A 97 -7.04 -4.58 -4.66
C LEU A 97 -8.34 -3.83 -4.39
N PRO A 98 -9.45 -4.16 -5.08
CA PRO A 98 -10.75 -3.57 -4.76
C PRO A 98 -11.24 -4.04 -3.38
N ILE A 99 -11.77 -3.13 -2.57
CA ILE A 99 -12.19 -3.40 -1.17
C ILE A 99 -13.26 -4.49 -1.06
N GLU A 100 -14.07 -4.68 -2.11
CA GLU A 100 -15.07 -5.74 -2.22
C GLU A 100 -14.48 -7.15 -2.05
N ARG A 101 -13.18 -7.34 -2.31
CA ARG A 101 -12.48 -8.61 -2.07
C ARG A 101 -12.43 -8.99 -0.59
N PHE A 102 -12.55 -8.00 0.30
CA PHE A 102 -12.47 -8.15 1.75
C PHE A 102 -13.86 -8.04 2.41
N LEU A 103 -14.91 -7.76 1.64
CA LEU A 103 -16.29 -7.74 2.11
C LEU A 103 -16.95 -9.11 1.96
N PRO A 104 -17.90 -9.47 2.84
CA PRO A 104 -18.71 -10.67 2.65
C PRO A 104 -19.41 -10.61 1.30
N LYS A 105 -19.28 -11.67 0.50
CA LYS A 105 -20.09 -11.79 -0.71
C LYS A 105 -21.56 -11.89 -0.33
N PRO A 106 -22.49 -11.25 -1.07
CA PRO A 106 -23.91 -11.49 -0.91
C PRO A 106 -24.17 -13.01 -0.94
N LYS A 107 -24.93 -13.52 0.04
CA LYS A 107 -25.38 -14.92 -0.03
C LYS A 107 -26.19 -15.06 -1.32
N VAL A 108 -25.72 -15.92 -2.23
CA VAL A 108 -26.50 -16.25 -3.42
C VAL A 108 -27.75 -16.98 -2.92
N ALA A 109 -28.89 -16.31 -2.95
CA ALA A 109 -30.17 -16.96 -2.69
C ALA A 109 -30.43 -17.93 -3.85
N GLY A 110 -30.32 -19.24 -3.61
CA GLY A 110 -30.80 -20.28 -4.54
C GLY A 110 -29.74 -21.15 -5.22
N GLY A 111 -28.75 -21.66 -4.48
CA GLY A 111 -27.96 -22.81 -4.94
C GLY A 111 -28.59 -24.14 -4.52
N MET A 112 -29.54 -24.63 -5.34
CA MET A 112 -30.36 -25.85 -5.22
C MET A 112 -31.45 -25.85 -4.14
#